data_AF-A0A498GY40-F1
#
_entry.id   AF-A0A498GY40-F1
#
_cell.length_a   1.000
_cell.length_b   1.000
_cell.length_c   1.000
_cell.angle_alpha   90.00
_cell.angle_beta   90.00
_cell.angle_gamma   90.00
#
_symmetry.space_group_name_H-M   'P 1'
#
loop_
_entity.id
_entity.type
_entity.pdbx_description
1 polymer ?
#
loop_
_entity_poly.entity_id
_entity_poly.type
_entity_poly.pdbx_seq_one_letter_code
_entity_poly.pdbx_strand_id
1 'polypeptide(L)'
;MRYFLRDTTLFLRGAFRAASTGPGGGFARVTTIFNHAVPKNFDPADVSRYMGGIVTEQGFSNEYFGLLTAVPMWNLCILQYDFITVFVTAAVTNRNPDPPHTINVVVSSREGMADAALLETIITVTEAKAEALRSMGHAFTGTTTDAVVVACEGDAPLHEFAGTLTEVGRRVYAAVLFGVQEALKREEGAVHRSRPSFFIFSRYGGEHWVEWMPEACPYYPCHFEGQRCDFCYCPYYPCKDETLGEWVESSSGGKVWACTKCLLLHIPEVAEYVKRNPEASLTEVKRFSDSL
;
A
#
# COMPACT_ATOMS: atom_id res chain seq x y z
N MET A 1 -8.84 -1.25 -5.29
CA MET A 1 -8.29 -0.47 -4.16
C MET A 1 -7.67 0.79 -4.72
N ARG A 2 -8.10 1.93 -4.18
CA ARG A 2 -7.50 3.24 -4.46
C ARG A 2 -6.83 3.72 -3.18
N TYR A 3 -5.65 4.33 -3.28
CA TYR A 3 -5.00 4.95 -2.14
C TYR A 3 -4.57 6.37 -2.47
N PHE A 4 -4.52 7.22 -1.46
CA PHE A 4 -4.06 8.59 -1.57
C PHE A 4 -3.56 9.11 -0.23
N LEU A 5 -2.80 10.20 -0.28
CA LEU A 5 -2.37 10.91 0.90
C LEU A 5 -3.13 12.23 1.01
N ARG A 6 -3.54 12.55 2.22
CA ARG A 6 -4.13 13.83 2.56
C ARG A 6 -3.58 14.26 3.92
N ASP A 7 -2.97 15.44 3.95
CA ASP A 7 -2.24 15.96 5.10
C ASP A 7 -1.19 14.94 5.60
N THR A 8 -1.37 14.42 6.81
CA THR A 8 -0.50 13.43 7.45
C THR A 8 -1.07 12.01 7.40
N THR A 9 -2.03 11.73 6.53
CA THR A 9 -2.76 10.45 6.51
C THR A 9 -2.68 9.77 5.15
N LEU A 10 -2.28 8.50 5.16
CA LEU A 10 -2.52 7.58 4.05
C LEU A 10 -3.93 7.02 4.19
N PHE A 11 -4.74 7.13 3.15
CA PHE A 11 -6.05 6.48 3.03
C PHE A 11 -6.04 5.43 1.92
N LEU A 12 -6.67 4.30 2.18
CA LEU A 12 -7.04 3.27 1.23
C LEU A 12 -8.57 3.18 1.21
N ARG A 13 -9.15 3.21 0.03
CA ARG A 13 -10.60 3.18 -0.22
C ARG A 13 -10.96 2.05 -1.16
N GLY A 14 -12.01 1.33 -0.80
CA GLY A 14 -12.46 0.12 -1.49
C GLY A 14 -13.55 -0.59 -0.71
N ALA A 15 -13.87 -1.82 -1.12
CA ALA A 15 -14.76 -2.71 -0.38
C ALA A 15 -13.94 -3.88 0.13
N PHE A 16 -13.38 -3.73 1.34
CA PHE A 16 -12.41 -4.65 1.87
C PHE A 16 -13.04 -5.68 2.77
N ARG A 17 -12.50 -6.90 2.72
CA ARG A 17 -12.54 -7.85 3.82
C ARG A 17 -11.16 -7.82 4.48
N ALA A 18 -11.11 -7.53 5.78
CA ALA A 18 -9.85 -7.18 6.42
C ALA A 18 -9.71 -7.73 7.85
N ALA A 19 -8.47 -7.92 8.25
CA ALA A 19 -8.05 -8.19 9.61
C ALA A 19 -7.06 -7.09 10.07
N SER A 20 -7.17 -6.63 11.31
CA SER A 20 -6.32 -5.59 11.88
C SER A 20 -5.87 -5.93 13.30
N THR A 21 -4.61 -5.64 13.62
CA THR A 21 -4.08 -5.72 14.99
C THR A 21 -3.92 -4.33 15.65
N GLY A 22 -4.30 -3.25 14.96
CA GLY A 22 -4.25 -1.89 15.50
C GLY A 22 -5.37 -1.57 16.49
N PRO A 23 -5.47 -0.31 16.96
CA PRO A 23 -6.58 0.12 17.83
C PRO A 23 -7.94 -0.15 17.19
N GLY A 24 -8.86 -0.75 17.95
CA GLY A 24 -10.16 -1.20 17.43
C GLY A 24 -10.06 -2.33 16.39
N GLY A 25 -8.93 -3.04 16.36
CA GLY A 25 -8.67 -4.16 15.46
C GLY A 25 -9.60 -5.34 15.67
N GLY A 26 -9.48 -6.33 14.77
CA GLY A 26 -10.38 -7.46 14.68
C GLY A 26 -10.53 -7.90 13.24
N PHE A 27 -11.67 -8.48 12.92
CA PHE A 27 -12.01 -8.96 11.58
C PHE A 27 -13.32 -8.33 11.11
N ALA A 28 -13.31 -7.65 9.96
CA ALA A 28 -14.50 -6.95 9.48
C ALA A 28 -14.48 -6.71 7.96
N ARG A 29 -15.67 -6.38 7.43
CA ARG A 29 -15.76 -5.68 6.16
C ARG A 29 -15.63 -4.18 6.44
N VAL A 30 -14.73 -3.50 5.73
CA VAL A 30 -14.47 -2.07 5.93
C VAL A 30 -14.38 -1.37 4.58
N THR A 31 -14.71 -0.09 4.54
CA THR A 31 -14.58 0.71 3.31
C THR A 31 -13.32 1.59 3.32
N THR A 32 -12.78 1.85 4.51
CA THR A 32 -11.57 2.66 4.71
C THR A 32 -10.51 1.89 5.46
N ILE A 33 -9.27 1.97 4.99
CA ILE A 33 -8.10 1.66 5.81
C ILE A 33 -7.22 2.91 5.82
N PHE A 34 -6.64 3.26 6.97
CA PHE A 34 -5.72 4.40 7.02
C PHE A 34 -4.52 4.17 7.92
N ASN A 35 -3.45 4.92 7.66
CA ASN A 35 -2.30 5.06 8.55
C ASN A 35 -2.05 6.56 8.74
N HIS A 36 -2.18 7.05 9.98
CA HIS A 36 -2.20 8.47 10.29
C HIS A 36 -0.98 8.85 11.15
N ALA A 37 -0.25 9.88 10.72
CA ALA A 37 0.87 10.40 11.49
C ALA A 37 0.39 11.28 12.63
N VAL A 38 0.84 10.98 13.85
CA VAL A 38 0.58 11.71 15.08
C VAL A 38 1.87 12.30 15.65
N PRO A 39 1.81 13.36 16.48
CA PRO A 39 2.99 13.86 17.20
C PRO A 39 3.64 12.79 18.09
N LYS A 40 4.95 12.91 18.38
CA LYS A 40 5.67 11.95 19.24
C LYS A 40 5.14 11.88 20.68
N ASN A 41 4.52 12.96 21.16
CA ASN A 41 3.90 13.07 22.49
C ASN A 41 2.38 12.84 22.43
N PHE A 42 1.90 12.06 21.47
CA PHE A 42 0.49 11.76 21.29
C PHE A 42 -0.03 10.87 22.42
N ASP A 43 -0.98 11.42 23.20
CA ASP A 43 -1.62 10.75 24.32
C ASP A 43 -3.12 11.14 24.38
N PRO A 44 -3.96 10.59 23.48
CA PRO A 44 -5.37 10.94 23.43
C PRO A 44 -6.12 10.26 24.59
N ALA A 45 -7.07 10.98 25.19
CA ALA A 45 -7.96 10.40 26.20
C ALA A 45 -8.83 9.26 25.66
N ASP A 46 -9.19 9.30 24.36
CA ASP A 46 -9.98 8.28 23.68
C ASP A 46 -9.49 8.13 22.23
N VAL A 47 -8.71 7.08 21.99
CA VAL A 47 -8.14 6.73 20.67
C VAL A 47 -9.24 6.46 19.65
N SER A 48 -10.31 5.76 20.04
CA SER A 48 -11.41 5.39 19.13
C SER A 48 -12.16 6.62 18.65
N ARG A 49 -12.43 7.57 19.55
CA ARG A 49 -13.05 8.85 19.19
C ARG A 49 -12.14 9.67 18.28
N TYR A 50 -10.84 9.74 18.57
CA TYR A 50 -9.87 10.45 17.73
C TYR A 50 -9.84 9.89 16.30
N MET A 51 -9.74 8.56 16.17
CA MET A 51 -9.74 7.88 14.88
C MET A 51 -11.06 8.03 14.12
N GLY A 52 -12.20 8.02 14.83
CA GLY A 52 -13.50 8.34 14.24
C GLY A 52 -13.56 9.77 13.68
N GLY A 53 -12.89 10.72 14.33
CA GLY A 53 -12.74 12.09 13.84
C GLY A 53 -12.05 12.17 12.48
N ILE A 54 -10.93 11.45 12.32
CA ILE A 54 -10.14 11.42 11.07
C ILE A 54 -11.00 11.00 9.88
N VAL A 55 -11.79 9.93 10.00
CA VAL A 55 -12.66 9.48 8.90
C VAL A 55 -13.85 10.41 8.67
N THR A 56 -14.42 10.96 9.74
CA THR A 56 -15.57 11.87 9.66
C THR A 56 -15.21 13.19 8.96
N GLU A 57 -14.02 13.74 9.22
CA GLU A 57 -13.50 14.94 8.55
C GLU A 57 -13.39 14.76 7.03
N GLN A 58 -13.21 13.53 6.57
CA GLN A 58 -13.17 13.19 5.14
C GLN A 58 -14.54 12.87 4.55
N GLY A 59 -15.59 12.85 5.37
CA GLY A 59 -16.94 12.43 4.97
C GLY A 59 -17.05 10.92 4.71
N PHE A 60 -16.14 10.10 5.27
CA PHE A 60 -16.16 8.65 5.10
C PHE A 60 -17.04 7.95 6.14
N SER A 61 -17.50 6.74 5.83
CA SER A 61 -18.28 5.92 6.78
C SER A 61 -17.42 5.46 7.95
N ASN A 62 -18.07 5.16 9.08
CA ASN A 62 -17.43 4.69 10.30
C ASN A 62 -17.05 3.18 10.23
N GLU A 63 -16.81 2.66 9.03
CA GLU A 63 -16.43 1.27 8.76
C GLU A 63 -14.96 1.25 8.32
N TYR A 64 -14.05 1.25 9.28
CA TYR A 64 -12.63 1.41 9.02
C TYR A 64 -11.73 0.53 9.89
N PHE A 65 -10.51 0.32 9.39
CA PHE A 65 -9.36 0.04 10.25
C PHE A 65 -8.33 1.15 10.11
N GLY A 66 -7.78 1.60 11.23
CA GLY A 66 -6.80 2.68 11.24
C GLY A 66 -5.58 2.29 12.05
N LEU A 67 -4.42 2.77 11.60
CA LEU A 67 -3.17 2.69 12.32
C LEU A 67 -2.69 4.11 12.64
N LEU A 68 -1.95 4.26 13.74
CA LEU A 68 -1.34 5.51 14.17
C LEU A 68 0.17 5.35 14.21
N THR A 69 0.92 6.36 13.80
CA THR A 69 2.39 6.31 13.78
C THR A 69 3.00 7.67 14.06
N ALA A 70 4.16 7.71 14.71
CA ALA A 70 4.96 8.93 14.81
C ALA A 70 5.87 9.16 13.59
N VAL A 71 5.92 8.19 12.67
CA VAL A 71 6.70 8.28 11.43
C VAL A 71 6.01 9.27 10.48
N PRO A 72 6.73 10.28 9.98
CA PRO A 72 6.16 11.20 9.03
C PRO A 72 5.84 10.51 7.68
N MET A 73 4.73 10.87 7.05
CA MET A 73 4.26 10.18 5.83
C MET A 73 5.19 10.32 4.62
N TRP A 74 6.16 11.24 4.61
CA TRP A 74 7.19 11.26 3.55
C TRP A 74 8.18 10.08 3.66
N ASN A 75 8.26 9.41 4.81
CA ASN A 75 9.02 8.18 5.01
C ASN A 75 8.23 6.90 4.65
N LEU A 76 6.96 7.04 4.27
CA LEU A 76 6.12 5.93 3.83
C LEU A 76 6.75 5.23 2.61
N CYS A 77 6.90 3.91 2.70
CA CYS A 77 7.29 3.05 1.59
C CYS A 77 6.08 2.28 1.09
N ILE A 78 5.81 2.37 -0.20
CA ILE A 78 4.70 1.70 -0.87
C ILE A 78 5.29 0.70 -1.85
N LEU A 79 4.92 -0.56 -1.76
CA LEU A 79 5.51 -1.64 -2.54
C LEU A 79 4.43 -2.37 -3.33
N GLN A 80 4.61 -2.43 -4.64
CA GLN A 80 3.75 -3.15 -5.55
C GLN A 80 4.41 -4.45 -6.01
N TYR A 81 3.76 -5.58 -5.74
CA TYR A 81 4.13 -6.88 -6.26
C TYR A 81 2.89 -7.61 -6.81
N ASP A 82 2.72 -7.56 -8.14
CA ASP A 82 1.57 -8.12 -8.85
C ASP A 82 0.24 -7.59 -8.27
N PHE A 83 -0.59 -8.45 -7.66
CA PHE A 83 -1.88 -8.09 -7.05
C PHE A 83 -1.77 -7.66 -5.57
N ILE A 84 -0.57 -7.70 -4.99
CA ILE A 84 -0.28 -7.30 -3.61
C ILE A 84 0.32 -5.90 -3.59
N THR A 85 -0.24 -5.03 -2.74
CA THR A 85 0.33 -3.72 -2.39
C THR A 85 0.62 -3.70 -0.90
N VAL A 86 1.82 -3.29 -0.50
CA VAL A 86 2.23 -3.17 0.90
C VAL A 86 2.61 -1.72 1.21
N PHE A 87 2.13 -1.19 2.33
CA PHE A 87 2.43 0.15 2.82
C PHE A 87 3.15 0.01 4.15
N VAL A 88 4.32 0.62 4.28
CA VAL A 88 5.19 0.46 5.45
C VAL A 88 5.60 1.83 5.99
N THR A 89 5.38 2.04 7.28
CA THR A 89 6.04 3.09 8.06
C THR A 89 6.75 2.43 9.22
N ALA A 90 8.04 2.66 9.36
CA ALA A 90 8.86 1.97 10.35
C ALA A 90 9.75 2.97 11.09
N ALA A 91 9.72 2.90 12.42
CA ALA A 91 10.72 3.50 13.29
C ALA A 91 11.16 2.47 14.31
N VAL A 92 12.45 2.53 14.69
CA VAL A 92 13.02 1.72 15.78
C VAL A 92 13.89 2.61 16.67
N THR A 93 14.10 2.19 17.91
CA THR A 93 15.10 2.78 18.81
C THR A 93 16.17 1.80 19.18
N ASN A 94 17.40 2.32 19.30
CA ASN A 94 18.54 1.55 19.76
C ASN A 94 18.71 1.49 21.29
N ARG A 95 17.96 2.23 22.15
CA ARG A 95 18.24 2.19 23.62
C ARG A 95 17.29 2.87 24.63
N ASN A 96 16.05 3.25 24.31
CA ASN A 96 15.09 3.68 25.35
C ASN A 96 13.63 3.40 24.92
N PRO A 97 12.74 2.96 25.83
CA PRO A 97 11.36 2.59 25.49
C PRO A 97 10.41 3.79 25.29
N ASP A 98 10.93 5.02 25.24
CA ASP A 98 10.13 6.25 25.21
C ASP A 98 10.76 7.28 24.25
N PRO A 99 10.01 7.84 23.27
CA PRO A 99 8.61 7.52 22.94
C PRO A 99 8.45 6.11 22.32
N PRO A 100 7.23 5.52 22.34
CA PRO A 100 6.96 4.26 21.68
C PRO A 100 7.24 4.37 20.17
N HIS A 101 8.01 3.41 19.66
CA HIS A 101 8.28 3.23 18.24
C HIS A 101 7.30 2.22 17.65
N THR A 102 7.04 2.32 16.35
CA THR A 102 6.12 1.42 15.66
C THR A 102 6.59 1.07 14.26
N ILE A 103 6.35 -0.17 13.87
CA ILE A 103 6.35 -0.63 12.49
C ILE A 103 4.91 -0.97 12.13
N ASN A 104 4.30 -0.09 11.36
CA ASN A 104 2.96 -0.30 10.81
C ASN A 104 3.07 -0.84 9.39
N VAL A 105 2.35 -1.92 9.12
CA VAL A 105 2.28 -2.54 7.79
C VAL A 105 0.81 -2.67 7.38
N VAL A 106 0.46 -2.14 6.21
CA VAL A 106 -0.85 -2.40 5.58
C VAL A 106 -0.59 -3.24 4.33
N VAL A 107 -1.18 -4.43 4.27
CA VAL A 107 -1.18 -5.30 3.09
C VAL A 107 -2.56 -5.22 2.45
N SER A 108 -2.59 -4.93 1.15
CA SER A 108 -3.81 -4.95 0.34
C SER A 108 -3.64 -5.90 -0.83
N SER A 109 -4.53 -6.89 -0.91
CA SER A 109 -4.68 -7.79 -2.06
C SER A 109 -5.86 -7.35 -2.91
N ARG A 110 -5.67 -7.29 -4.23
CA ARG A 110 -6.77 -7.11 -5.20
C ARG A 110 -7.54 -8.42 -5.48
N GLU A 111 -7.00 -9.54 -5.00
CA GLU A 111 -7.58 -10.87 -5.13
C GLU A 111 -8.15 -11.35 -3.79
N GLY A 112 -9.26 -12.07 -3.85
CA GLY A 112 -9.98 -12.50 -2.66
C GLY A 112 -9.21 -13.50 -1.83
N MET A 113 -9.31 -13.39 -0.51
CA MET A 113 -8.61 -14.25 0.45
C MET A 113 -9.60 -14.82 1.46
N ALA A 114 -9.40 -16.09 1.81
CA ALA A 114 -10.13 -16.72 2.91
C ALA A 114 -9.75 -16.08 4.26
N ASP A 115 -10.57 -16.31 5.30
CA ASP A 115 -10.27 -15.86 6.67
C ASP A 115 -8.91 -16.32 7.15
N ALA A 116 -8.64 -17.61 6.97
CA ALA A 116 -7.37 -18.22 7.33
C ALA A 116 -6.21 -17.53 6.63
N ALA A 117 -6.32 -17.27 5.32
CA ALA A 117 -5.29 -16.54 4.56
C ALA A 117 -5.07 -15.11 5.07
N LEU A 118 -6.12 -14.36 5.42
CA LEU A 118 -5.97 -13.01 5.98
C LEU A 118 -5.19 -13.03 7.31
N LEU A 119 -5.52 -13.97 8.19
CA LEU A 119 -4.83 -14.12 9.47
C LEU A 119 -3.40 -14.66 9.31
N GLU A 120 -3.19 -15.63 8.42
CA GLU A 120 -1.86 -16.19 8.12
C GLU A 120 -0.95 -15.16 7.46
N THR A 121 -1.51 -14.19 6.72
CA THR A 121 -0.74 -13.07 6.20
C THR A 121 -0.15 -12.22 7.31
N ILE A 122 -0.84 -12.04 8.45
CA ILE A 122 -0.29 -11.32 9.61
C ILE A 122 0.95 -12.05 10.15
N ILE A 123 0.92 -13.38 10.17
CA ILE A 123 2.08 -14.20 10.56
C ILE A 123 3.24 -13.97 9.57
N THR A 124 2.95 -14.06 8.27
CA THR A 124 3.95 -13.84 7.21
C THR A 124 4.57 -12.44 7.26
N VAL A 125 3.76 -11.40 7.51
CA VAL A 125 4.24 -10.03 7.74
C VAL A 125 5.15 -9.98 8.95
N THR A 126 4.79 -10.65 10.04
CA THR A 126 5.57 -10.68 11.28
C THR A 126 6.93 -11.34 11.08
N GLU A 127 6.99 -12.48 10.37
CA GLU A 127 8.23 -13.17 10.02
C GLU A 127 9.13 -12.31 9.12
N ALA A 128 8.57 -11.70 8.08
CA ALA A 128 9.31 -10.84 7.17
C ALA A 128 9.88 -9.59 7.85
N LYS A 129 9.10 -8.96 8.74
CA LYS A 129 9.54 -7.83 9.57
C LYS A 129 10.67 -8.22 10.51
N ALA A 130 10.54 -9.37 11.19
CA ALA A 130 11.59 -9.86 12.07
C ALA A 130 12.90 -10.14 11.30
N GLU A 131 12.80 -10.73 10.11
CA GLU A 131 13.94 -10.94 9.22
C GLU A 131 14.55 -9.61 8.71
N ALA A 132 13.72 -8.61 8.40
CA ALA A 132 14.20 -7.28 8.03
C ALA A 132 15.04 -6.65 9.14
N LEU A 133 14.56 -6.71 10.38
CA LEU A 133 15.27 -6.19 11.54
C LEU A 133 16.57 -6.97 11.79
N ARG A 134 16.52 -8.31 11.73
CA ARG A 134 17.68 -9.18 11.92
C ARG A 134 18.76 -8.92 10.87
N SER A 135 18.38 -8.82 9.60
CA SER A 135 19.31 -8.55 8.49
C SER A 135 19.94 -7.16 8.56
N MET A 136 19.30 -6.21 9.24
CA MET A 136 19.85 -4.90 9.56
C MET A 136 20.69 -4.87 10.86
N GLY A 137 20.86 -6.02 11.53
CA GLY A 137 21.70 -6.14 12.72
C GLY A 137 20.99 -5.84 14.06
N HIS A 138 19.67 -5.71 14.06
CA HIS A 138 18.90 -5.57 15.29
C HIS A 138 18.67 -6.94 15.97
N ALA A 139 18.72 -6.95 17.31
CA ALA A 139 18.51 -8.15 18.11
C ALA A 139 17.03 -8.39 18.50
N PHE A 140 16.15 -7.45 18.19
CA PHE A 140 14.71 -7.51 18.47
C PHE A 140 13.92 -7.83 17.19
N THR A 141 12.73 -8.40 17.36
CA THR A 141 11.86 -8.87 16.26
C THR A 141 10.74 -7.89 15.92
N GLY A 142 10.61 -6.81 16.68
CA GLY A 142 9.58 -5.80 16.54
C GLY A 142 9.72 -4.69 17.58
N THR A 143 8.78 -3.76 17.57
CA THR A 143 8.66 -2.67 18.54
C THR A 143 7.52 -2.92 19.53
N THR A 144 7.28 -1.95 20.42
CA THR A 144 6.22 -2.02 21.44
C THR A 144 4.80 -1.98 20.88
N THR A 145 4.60 -1.36 19.71
CA THR A 145 3.25 -1.06 19.20
C THR A 145 3.07 -1.41 17.72
N ASP A 146 3.89 -2.33 17.19
CA ASP A 146 3.75 -2.79 15.80
C ASP A 146 2.31 -3.19 15.47
N ALA A 147 1.82 -2.75 14.33
CA ALA A 147 0.46 -3.04 13.90
C ALA A 147 0.39 -3.44 12.43
N VAL A 148 -0.49 -4.39 12.13
CA VAL A 148 -0.70 -4.91 10.79
C VAL A 148 -2.17 -4.82 10.43
N VAL A 149 -2.46 -4.31 9.23
CA VAL A 149 -3.76 -4.49 8.58
C VAL A 149 -3.55 -5.33 7.34
N VAL A 150 -4.32 -6.40 7.18
CA VAL A 150 -4.38 -7.19 5.95
C VAL A 150 -5.77 -7.06 5.39
N ALA A 151 -5.87 -6.70 4.11
CA ALA A 151 -7.13 -6.50 3.43
C ALA A 151 -7.12 -7.16 2.06
N CYS A 152 -8.25 -7.73 1.66
CA CYS A 152 -8.46 -8.21 0.31
C CYS A 152 -9.74 -7.62 -0.29
N GLU A 153 -9.73 -7.47 -1.62
CA GLU A 153 -10.90 -7.22 -2.45
C GLU A 153 -11.31 -8.50 -3.19
N GLY A 154 -12.53 -8.54 -3.71
CA GLY A 154 -13.07 -9.68 -4.44
C GLY A 154 -14.20 -10.40 -3.69
N ASP A 155 -15.19 -10.87 -4.45
CA ASP A 155 -16.42 -11.43 -3.89
C ASP A 155 -16.23 -12.86 -3.35
N ALA A 156 -15.26 -13.60 -3.88
CA ALA A 156 -14.94 -14.96 -3.48
C ALA A 156 -13.44 -15.13 -3.21
N PRO A 157 -13.05 -15.98 -2.24
CA PRO A 157 -11.65 -16.26 -1.97
C PRO A 157 -11.02 -17.03 -3.13
N LEU A 158 -9.92 -16.50 -3.67
CA LEU A 158 -9.02 -17.19 -4.60
C LEU A 158 -7.86 -17.87 -3.86
N HIS A 159 -7.48 -17.33 -2.70
CA HIS A 159 -6.38 -17.81 -1.88
C HIS A 159 -6.88 -18.34 -0.54
N GLU A 160 -6.69 -19.65 -0.30
CA GLU A 160 -7.05 -20.30 0.97
C GLU A 160 -5.98 -20.13 2.05
N PHE A 161 -4.72 -19.99 1.63
CA PHE A 161 -3.54 -19.88 2.49
C PHE A 161 -2.66 -18.70 2.06
N ALA A 162 -1.89 -18.17 3.00
CA ALA A 162 -0.97 -17.06 2.79
C ALA A 162 0.41 -17.27 3.42
N GLY A 163 0.77 -18.49 3.83
CA GLY A 163 2.10 -18.80 4.35
C GLY A 163 3.21 -18.61 3.31
N THR A 164 4.48 -18.56 3.74
CA THR A 164 5.63 -18.16 2.91
C THR A 164 5.89 -19.00 1.65
N LEU A 165 5.30 -20.20 1.54
CA LEU A 165 5.35 -21.05 0.35
C LEU A 165 4.18 -20.84 -0.63
N THR A 166 3.22 -19.99 -0.30
CA THR A 166 2.06 -19.67 -1.14
C THR A 166 2.37 -18.51 -2.08
N GLU A 167 1.49 -18.29 -3.05
CA GLU A 167 1.62 -17.18 -3.99
C GLU A 167 1.55 -15.81 -3.29
N VAL A 168 0.57 -15.65 -2.41
CA VAL A 168 0.38 -14.47 -1.55
C VAL A 168 1.56 -14.31 -0.61
N GLY A 169 1.90 -15.36 0.14
CA GLY A 169 2.89 -15.27 1.20
C GLY A 169 4.28 -14.92 0.68
N ARG A 170 4.72 -15.50 -0.45
CA ARG A 170 6.00 -15.10 -1.08
C ARG A 170 6.07 -13.62 -1.41
N ARG A 171 4.98 -13.06 -1.98
CA ARG A 171 4.92 -11.65 -2.40
C ARG A 171 4.87 -10.71 -1.21
N VAL A 172 4.03 -11.02 -0.23
CA VAL A 172 3.94 -10.25 1.02
C VAL A 172 5.26 -10.29 1.75
N TYR A 173 5.88 -11.47 1.90
CA TYR A 173 7.17 -11.60 2.59
C TYR A 173 8.26 -10.76 1.92
N ALA A 174 8.42 -10.88 0.59
CA ALA A 174 9.42 -10.12 -0.15
C ALA A 174 9.19 -8.60 -0.05
N ALA A 175 7.93 -8.16 -0.12
CA ALA A 175 7.57 -6.74 -0.04
C ALA A 175 7.76 -6.18 1.37
N VAL A 176 7.36 -6.89 2.41
CA VAL A 176 7.54 -6.44 3.80
C VAL A 176 9.03 -6.41 4.16
N LEU A 177 9.78 -7.45 3.80
CA LEU A 177 11.22 -7.52 4.07
C LEU A 177 11.95 -6.29 3.50
N PHE A 178 11.77 -6.02 2.20
CA PHE A 178 12.39 -4.88 1.54
C PHE A 178 11.83 -3.54 2.06
N GLY A 179 10.52 -3.46 2.24
CA GLY A 179 9.83 -2.24 2.64
C GLY A 179 10.20 -1.74 4.04
N VAL A 180 10.35 -2.67 5.00
CA VAL A 180 10.80 -2.32 6.36
C VAL A 180 12.23 -1.80 6.33
N GLN A 181 13.13 -2.44 5.58
CA GLN A 181 14.51 -1.97 5.44
C GLN A 181 14.57 -0.55 4.84
N GLU A 182 13.80 -0.30 3.79
CA GLU A 182 13.76 1.01 3.13
C GLU A 182 13.11 2.10 3.98
N ALA A 183 12.07 1.76 4.74
CA ALA A 183 11.43 2.70 5.67
C ALA A 183 12.36 3.07 6.82
N LEU A 184 13.10 2.11 7.38
CA LEU A 184 14.07 2.37 8.46
C LEU A 184 15.25 3.22 8.00
N LYS A 185 15.84 2.95 6.83
CA LYS A 185 16.89 3.81 6.26
C LYS A 185 16.44 5.27 6.12
N ARG A 186 15.15 5.51 5.85
CA ARG A 186 14.58 6.85 5.73
C ARG A 186 14.38 7.50 7.09
N GLU A 187 13.82 6.76 8.04
CA GLU A 187 13.63 7.25 9.42
C GLU A 187 14.95 7.56 10.12
N GLU A 188 15.99 6.75 9.88
CA GLU A 188 17.33 6.94 10.44
C GLU A 188 18.14 8.04 9.70
N GLY A 189 17.59 8.62 8.64
CA GLY A 189 18.25 9.68 7.86
C GLY A 189 19.34 9.18 6.91
N ALA A 190 19.48 7.88 6.69
CA ALA A 190 20.40 7.36 5.67
C ALA A 190 19.93 7.69 4.24
N VAL A 191 18.61 7.79 4.04
CA VAL A 191 17.98 8.18 2.76
C VAL A 191 16.98 9.29 3.00
N HIS A 192 17.12 10.42 2.30
CA HIS A 192 16.21 11.55 2.43
C HIS A 192 15.23 11.61 1.25
N ARG A 193 13.95 11.83 1.56
CA ARG A 193 12.87 12.02 0.58
C ARG A 193 11.93 13.12 1.05
N SER A 194 11.35 13.86 0.10
CA SER A 194 10.33 14.89 0.34
C SER A 194 8.90 14.37 0.18
N ARG A 195 8.75 13.11 -0.21
CA ARG A 195 7.48 12.43 -0.48
C ARG A 195 7.66 10.92 -0.28
N PRO A 196 6.57 10.16 -0.09
CA PRO A 196 6.63 8.71 -0.06
C PRO A 196 7.35 8.12 -1.26
N SER A 197 7.99 6.97 -1.02
CA SER A 197 8.64 6.18 -2.05
C SER A 197 7.70 5.08 -2.53
N PHE A 198 7.58 4.95 -3.85
CA PHE A 198 6.83 3.88 -4.49
C PHE A 198 7.82 2.91 -5.15
N PHE A 199 7.73 1.63 -4.83
CA PHE A 199 8.59 0.57 -5.33
C PHE A 199 7.77 -0.43 -6.13
N ILE A 200 8.31 -0.86 -7.26
CA ILE A 200 7.70 -1.87 -8.12
C ILE A 200 8.64 -3.07 -8.15
N PHE A 201 8.10 -4.26 -7.91
CA PHE A 201 8.84 -5.50 -8.17
C PHE A 201 8.92 -5.74 -9.67
N SER A 202 10.13 -5.71 -10.22
CA SER A 202 10.41 -5.91 -11.63
C SER A 202 11.03 -7.28 -11.86
N ARG A 203 10.63 -7.91 -12.97
CA ARG A 203 11.25 -9.13 -13.51
C ARG A 203 12.11 -8.83 -14.74
N TYR A 204 12.09 -7.59 -15.22
CA TYR A 204 12.84 -7.18 -16.39
C TYR A 204 14.33 -7.08 -16.05
N GLY A 205 15.19 -7.85 -16.72
CA GLY A 205 16.62 -7.88 -16.38
C GLY A 205 16.95 -8.63 -15.07
N GLY A 206 16.02 -9.44 -14.57
CA GLY A 206 16.15 -10.18 -13.31
C GLY A 206 15.17 -9.68 -12.24
N GLU A 207 14.96 -10.49 -11.20
CA GLU A 207 14.06 -10.16 -10.09
C GLU A 207 14.68 -9.13 -9.15
N HIS A 208 14.08 -7.94 -9.08
CA HIS A 208 14.54 -6.87 -8.21
C HIS A 208 13.47 -5.81 -7.94
N TRP A 209 13.67 -5.01 -6.90
CA TRP A 209 12.83 -3.83 -6.61
C TRP A 209 13.37 -2.59 -7.32
N VAL A 210 12.47 -1.81 -7.92
CA VAL A 210 12.78 -0.52 -8.55
C VAL A 210 12.03 0.59 -7.82
N GLU A 211 12.74 1.58 -7.29
CA GLU A 211 12.11 2.81 -6.79
C GLU A 211 11.64 3.66 -7.97
N TRP A 212 10.37 4.02 -8.01
CA TRP A 212 9.83 4.92 -9.01
C TRP A 212 10.34 6.35 -8.78
N MET A 213 11.12 6.83 -9.75
CA MET A 213 11.64 8.19 -9.82
C MET A 213 11.18 8.83 -11.14
N PRO A 214 10.33 9.85 -11.14
CA PRO A 214 9.83 10.48 -12.36
C PRO A 214 10.95 10.97 -13.28
N GLU A 215 12.03 11.48 -12.71
CA GLU A 215 13.14 12.09 -13.45
C GLU A 215 14.19 11.08 -13.96
N ALA A 216 14.15 9.83 -13.46
CA ALA A 216 15.16 8.81 -13.74
C ALA A 216 14.55 7.42 -14.00
N CYS A 217 13.29 7.39 -14.45
CA CYS A 217 12.59 6.14 -14.70
C CYS A 217 13.22 5.44 -15.91
N PRO A 218 13.77 4.22 -15.76
CA PRO A 218 14.37 3.48 -16.87
C PRO A 218 13.34 3.07 -17.94
N TYR A 219 12.05 3.19 -17.61
CA TYR A 219 10.94 2.87 -18.49
C TYR A 219 10.34 4.10 -19.19
N TYR A 220 10.90 5.31 -19.01
CA TYR A 220 10.36 6.52 -19.63
C TYR A 220 10.85 6.72 -21.07
N PRO A 221 9.97 7.13 -22.01
CA PRO A 221 8.51 7.09 -21.90
C PRO A 221 8.00 5.66 -22.05
N CYS A 222 7.02 5.27 -21.24
CA CYS A 222 6.42 3.93 -21.38
C CYS A 222 5.32 3.87 -22.45
N HIS A 223 4.69 5.01 -22.80
CA HIS A 223 3.68 5.12 -23.87
C HIS A 223 3.98 6.25 -24.86
N PHE A 224 4.22 7.49 -24.40
CA PHE A 224 4.52 8.64 -25.27
C PHE A 224 5.32 9.74 -24.57
N GLU A 225 5.99 10.61 -25.35
CA GLU A 225 6.76 11.75 -24.83
C GLU A 225 5.83 12.80 -24.17
N GLY A 226 6.21 13.31 -23.01
CA GLY A 226 5.39 14.26 -22.24
C GLY A 226 4.29 13.61 -21.38
N GLN A 227 4.18 12.29 -21.37
CA GLN A 227 3.24 11.57 -20.50
C GLN A 227 3.47 11.85 -19.01
N ARG A 228 2.40 11.77 -18.22
CA ARG A 228 2.50 11.69 -16.76
C ARG A 228 2.71 10.25 -16.30
N CYS A 229 3.60 10.09 -15.32
CA CYS A 229 3.94 8.80 -14.74
C CYS A 229 3.55 8.70 -13.25
N ASP A 230 2.80 9.66 -12.71
CA ASP A 230 2.37 9.68 -11.29
C ASP A 230 1.66 8.38 -10.86
N PHE A 231 1.01 7.72 -11.83
CA PHE A 231 0.30 6.45 -11.67
C PHE A 231 0.95 5.32 -12.47
N CYS A 232 2.29 5.20 -12.41
CA CYS A 232 3.04 4.11 -13.04
C CYS A 232 2.45 2.72 -12.72
N TYR A 233 1.80 2.60 -11.55
CA TYR A 233 0.83 1.56 -11.30
C TYR A 233 -0.57 2.15 -11.17
N CYS A 234 -1.47 1.73 -12.06
CA CYS A 234 -2.79 2.33 -12.19
C CYS A 234 -3.67 2.04 -10.94
N PRO A 235 -4.28 3.05 -10.31
CA PRO A 235 -5.20 2.89 -9.18
C PRO A 235 -6.49 2.16 -9.56
N TYR A 236 -6.82 2.09 -10.85
CA TYR A 236 -7.98 1.36 -11.37
C TYR A 236 -7.65 -0.04 -11.86
N TYR A 237 -6.39 -0.48 -11.84
CA TYR A 237 -6.03 -1.80 -12.33
C TYR A 237 -6.56 -2.92 -11.39
N PRO A 238 -6.96 -4.09 -11.94
CA PRO A 238 -7.39 -4.25 -13.33
C PRO A 238 -8.76 -3.57 -13.49
N CYS A 239 -8.89 -2.67 -14.46
CA CYS A 239 -10.14 -1.94 -14.64
C CYS A 239 -11.21 -2.79 -15.32
N LYS A 240 -10.79 -3.84 -16.05
CA LYS A 240 -11.64 -4.74 -16.83
C LYS A 240 -12.50 -4.02 -17.86
N ASP A 241 -12.10 -2.81 -18.23
CA ASP A 241 -12.76 -1.98 -19.23
C ASP A 241 -12.08 -2.21 -20.59
N GLU A 242 -12.74 -2.96 -21.48
CA GLU A 242 -12.17 -3.36 -22.78
C GLU A 242 -11.90 -2.19 -23.73
N THR A 243 -12.39 -0.98 -23.41
CA THR A 243 -11.99 0.23 -24.13
C THR A 243 -10.60 0.75 -23.74
N LEU A 244 -10.05 0.26 -22.62
CA LEU A 244 -8.77 0.68 -22.04
C LEU A 244 -7.75 -0.47 -21.96
N GLY A 245 -8.11 -1.68 -22.32
CA GLY A 245 -7.23 -2.84 -22.20
C GLY A 245 -7.88 -4.12 -22.70
N GLU A 246 -7.17 -5.23 -22.53
CA GLU A 246 -7.58 -6.55 -23.02
C GLU A 246 -7.12 -7.66 -22.06
N TRP A 247 -7.83 -8.79 -22.04
CA TRP A 247 -7.35 -9.99 -21.33
C TRP A 247 -6.37 -10.76 -22.22
N VAL A 248 -5.16 -11.02 -21.70
CA VAL A 248 -4.13 -11.80 -22.39
C VAL A 248 -3.78 -13.06 -21.60
N GLU A 249 -3.37 -14.12 -22.30
CA GLU A 249 -2.86 -15.33 -21.64
C GLU A 249 -1.47 -15.04 -21.05
N SER A 250 -1.29 -15.39 -19.78
CA SER A 250 0.01 -15.30 -19.09
C SER A 250 0.94 -16.43 -19.52
N SER A 251 2.24 -16.15 -19.57
CA SER A 251 3.29 -17.18 -19.74
C SER A 251 3.31 -18.21 -18.62
N SER A 252 2.75 -17.88 -17.44
CA SER A 252 2.60 -18.79 -16.29
C SER A 252 1.25 -19.53 -16.27
N GLY A 253 0.41 -19.37 -17.30
CA GLY A 253 -0.97 -19.85 -17.34
C GLY A 253 -1.97 -18.87 -16.71
N GLY A 254 -3.22 -18.91 -17.19
CA GLY A 254 -4.30 -18.01 -16.77
C GLY A 254 -4.35 -16.69 -17.54
N LYS A 255 -5.42 -15.91 -17.32
CA LYS A 255 -5.62 -14.60 -17.98
C LYS A 255 -5.16 -13.45 -17.08
N VAL A 256 -4.43 -12.51 -17.67
CA VAL A 256 -3.98 -11.26 -17.04
C VAL A 256 -4.57 -10.08 -17.80
N TRP A 257 -4.94 -9.03 -17.07
CA TRP A 257 -5.45 -7.80 -17.67
C TRP A 257 -4.28 -6.98 -18.22
N ALA A 258 -4.18 -6.82 -19.53
CA ALA A 258 -3.18 -5.98 -20.19
C ALA A 258 -3.77 -4.58 -20.47
N CYS A 259 -3.23 -3.56 -19.80
CA CYS A 259 -3.56 -2.16 -20.05
C CYS A 259 -2.45 -1.41 -20.79
N THR A 260 -1.59 -2.12 -21.54
CA THR A 260 -0.38 -1.57 -22.21
C THR A 260 -0.67 -0.55 -23.29
N LYS A 261 -1.92 -0.43 -23.74
CA LYS A 261 -2.38 0.57 -24.71
C LYS A 261 -3.19 1.71 -24.05
N CYS A 262 -3.33 1.70 -22.73
CA CYS A 262 -4.15 2.67 -22.00
C CYS A 262 -3.41 4.01 -21.84
N LEU A 263 -3.96 5.06 -22.43
CA LEU A 263 -3.40 6.42 -22.30
C LEU A 263 -4.06 7.23 -21.18
N LEU A 264 -5.18 6.75 -20.61
CA LEU A 264 -6.07 7.53 -19.74
C LEU A 264 -5.31 8.29 -18.63
N LEU A 265 -4.51 7.58 -17.83
CA LEU A 265 -3.74 8.18 -16.72
C LEU A 265 -2.39 8.77 -17.12
N HIS A 266 -2.02 8.63 -18.39
CA HIS A 266 -0.81 9.22 -18.95
C HIS A 266 -1.05 10.64 -19.47
N ILE A 267 -2.32 11.00 -19.73
CA ILE A 267 -2.74 12.36 -20.10
C ILE A 267 -2.56 13.30 -18.90
N PRO A 268 -1.81 14.42 -19.04
CA PRO A 268 -1.50 15.30 -17.91
C PRO A 268 -2.71 15.85 -17.14
N GLU A 269 -3.72 16.31 -17.87
CA GLU A 269 -4.94 16.88 -17.32
C GLU A 269 -5.73 15.83 -16.53
N VAL A 270 -5.79 14.60 -17.05
CA VAL A 270 -6.47 13.48 -16.40
C VAL A 270 -5.71 13.04 -15.14
N ALA A 271 -4.39 12.93 -15.21
CA ALA A 271 -3.57 12.59 -14.04
C ALA A 271 -3.73 13.63 -12.91
N GLU A 272 -3.72 14.92 -13.24
CA GLU A 272 -3.95 15.99 -12.26
C GLU A 272 -5.40 15.98 -11.72
N TYR A 273 -6.39 15.66 -12.55
CA TYR A 273 -7.76 15.46 -12.10
C TYR A 273 -7.86 14.35 -11.05
N VAL A 274 -7.24 13.19 -11.30
CA VAL A 274 -7.26 12.04 -10.38
C VAL A 274 -6.49 12.36 -9.08
N LYS A 275 -5.40 13.12 -9.15
CA LYS A 275 -4.67 13.56 -7.95
C LYS A 275 -5.53 14.45 -7.05
N ARG A 276 -6.33 15.34 -7.65
CA ARG A 276 -7.26 16.23 -6.91
C ARG A 276 -8.50 15.48 -6.42
N ASN A 277 -8.94 14.48 -7.18
CA ASN A 277 -10.14 13.70 -6.93
C ASN A 277 -9.81 12.20 -6.83
N PRO A 278 -9.07 11.76 -5.80
CA PRO A 278 -8.60 10.37 -5.72
C PRO A 278 -9.75 9.36 -5.56
N GLU A 279 -10.93 9.83 -5.15
CA GLU A 279 -12.17 9.04 -5.05
C GLU A 279 -12.96 8.99 -6.37
N ALA A 280 -12.51 9.66 -7.43
CA ALA A 280 -13.19 9.62 -8.73
C ALA A 280 -13.28 8.18 -9.25
N SER A 281 -14.47 7.79 -9.69
CA SER A 281 -14.69 6.47 -10.30
C SER A 281 -14.02 6.41 -11.68
N LEU A 282 -13.71 5.22 -12.18
CA LEU A 282 -13.18 5.08 -13.55
C LEU A 282 -14.11 5.74 -14.57
N THR A 283 -15.43 5.54 -14.43
CA THR A 283 -16.45 6.14 -15.29
C THR A 283 -16.38 7.66 -15.30
N GLU A 284 -16.17 8.27 -14.13
CA GLU A 284 -16.03 9.72 -14.00
C GLU A 284 -14.74 10.22 -14.67
N VAL A 285 -13.61 9.54 -14.44
CA VAL A 285 -12.32 9.89 -15.05
C VAL A 285 -12.40 9.78 -16.58
N LYS A 286 -13.07 8.76 -17.11
CA LYS A 286 -13.31 8.63 -18.55
C LYS A 286 -14.14 9.80 -19.09
N ARG A 287 -15.25 10.15 -18.43
CA ARG A 287 -16.07 11.31 -18.84
C ARG A 287 -15.29 12.62 -18.82
N PHE A 288 -14.41 12.81 -17.83
CA PHE A 288 -13.53 13.97 -17.79
C PHE A 288 -12.56 13.96 -18.99
N SER A 289 -11.91 12.82 -19.26
CA SER A 289 -11.01 12.67 -20.40
C SER A 289 -11.70 12.91 -21.75
N ASP A 290 -12.95 12.47 -21.91
CA ASP A 290 -13.74 12.67 -23.14
C ASP A 290 -14.16 14.14 -23.34
N SER A 291 -14.02 14.98 -22.31
CA SER A 291 -14.38 16.41 -22.34
C SER A 291 -13.22 17.38 -22.59
N LEU A 292 -11.99 16.85 -22.67
CA LEU A 292 -10.76 17.60 -22.99
C LEU A 292 -10.66 17.83 -24.51
#